data_AF-A0A4U8S2F5-F1
#
_entry.id   AF-A0A4U8S2F5-F1
#
_cell.length_a   1.000
_cell.length_b   1.000
_cell.length_c   1.000
_cell.angle_alpha   90.00
_cell.angle_beta   90.00
_cell.angle_gamma   90.00
#
_symmetry.space_group_name_H-M   'P 1'
#
loop_
_entity.id
_entity.type
_entity.pdbx_description
1 polymer ?
#
loop_
_entity_poly.entity_id
_entity_poly.type
_entity_poly.pdbx_seq_one_letter_code
_entity_poly.pdbx_strand_id
1 'polypeptide(L)'
;MANKVYADENRSDSNKLGNTQQGDGYKFRGRGIKQLTGRSNYANFQSYYNKHNPNDTKDFLNNEEHRKALPDNGKIALLSAVWFWNDKKCYKIADKQTSNNANEIVKQITKKVNGGYNGLDKRTKQHTRIKNANIFEDF
;
A
#
# COMPACT_ATOMS: atom_id res chain seq x y z
N MET A 1 15.53 6.84 -13.41
CA MET A 1 14.45 5.86 -13.70
C MET A 1 13.18 6.13 -12.88
N ALA A 2 13.25 6.25 -11.55
CA ALA A 2 12.06 6.44 -10.68
C ALA A 2 11.17 7.66 -11.03
N ASN A 3 11.77 8.82 -11.36
CA ASN A 3 10.99 10.01 -11.73
C ASN A 3 10.14 9.80 -12.99
N LYS A 4 10.61 9.01 -13.97
CA LYS A 4 9.84 8.70 -15.17
C LYS A 4 8.71 7.70 -14.90
N VAL A 5 9.00 6.64 -14.13
CA VAL A 5 8.05 5.55 -13.82
C VAL A 5 6.89 6.00 -12.94
N TYR A 6 7.13 6.98 -12.06
CA TYR A 6 6.15 7.42 -11.06
C TYR A 6 5.57 8.80 -11.31
N ALA A 7 5.93 9.50 -12.39
CA ALA A 7 5.29 10.76 -12.74
C ALA A 7 3.85 10.54 -13.22
N ASP A 8 2.95 11.42 -12.81
CA ASP A 8 1.52 11.33 -13.15
C ASP A 8 1.25 11.52 -14.65
N GLU A 9 2.12 12.25 -15.36
CA GLU A 9 2.07 12.45 -16.82
C GLU A 9 2.10 11.12 -17.61
N ASN A 10 2.68 10.06 -17.02
CA ASN A 10 2.82 8.74 -17.65
C ASN A 10 1.76 7.73 -17.13
N ARG A 11 0.70 8.21 -16.45
CA ARG A 11 -0.31 7.37 -15.79
C ARG A 11 -1.72 7.74 -16.23
N SER A 12 -2.60 6.74 -16.30
CA SER A 12 -4.03 6.98 -16.50
C SER A 12 -4.59 7.78 -15.33
N ASP A 13 -5.66 8.55 -15.56
CA ASP A 13 -6.29 9.38 -14.52
C ASP A 13 -6.66 8.60 -13.26
N SER A 14 -7.15 7.37 -13.43
CA SER A 14 -7.49 6.44 -12.34
C SER A 14 -6.29 5.93 -11.53
N ASN A 15 -5.06 6.13 -12.00
CA ASN A 15 -3.82 5.62 -11.41
C ASN A 15 -2.83 6.73 -11.02
N LYS A 16 -3.25 8.00 -11.08
CA LYS A 16 -2.43 9.14 -10.65
C LYS A 16 -2.02 9.00 -9.18
N LEU A 17 -0.78 9.35 -8.90
CA LEU A 17 -0.11 9.24 -7.60
C LEU A 17 -0.02 10.58 -6.86
N GLY A 18 -0.42 11.67 -7.50
CA GLY A 18 -0.19 13.03 -7.06
C GLY A 18 1.25 13.49 -7.26
N ASN A 19 2.04 12.75 -8.06
CA ASN A 19 3.44 13.09 -8.32
C ASN A 19 3.50 14.13 -9.44
N THR A 20 3.22 15.38 -9.09
CA THR A 20 3.13 16.51 -10.03
C THR A 20 4.35 17.43 -9.99
N GLN A 21 5.27 17.24 -9.04
CA GLN A 21 6.48 18.05 -8.90
C GLN A 21 7.73 17.29 -9.34
N GLN A 22 8.74 18.03 -9.82
CA GLN A 22 10.03 17.46 -10.17
C GLN A 22 10.64 16.75 -8.95
N GLY A 23 11.08 15.50 -9.15
CA GLY A 23 11.67 14.68 -8.09
C GLY A 23 10.68 13.86 -7.27
N ASP A 24 9.36 14.03 -7.47
CA ASP A 24 8.33 13.30 -6.72
C ASP A 24 8.43 11.79 -6.89
N GLY A 25 8.74 11.33 -8.10
CA GLY A 25 8.82 9.90 -8.34
C GLY A 25 9.90 9.21 -7.51
N TYR A 26 11.07 9.85 -7.33
CA TYR A 26 12.10 9.35 -6.43
C TYR A 26 11.72 9.58 -4.96
N LYS A 27 11.24 10.77 -4.61
CA LYS A 27 10.92 11.14 -3.23
C LYS A 27 9.83 10.23 -2.64
N PHE A 28 8.78 9.96 -3.41
CA PHE A 28 7.60 9.16 -3.03
C PHE A 28 7.55 7.79 -3.71
N ARG A 29 8.73 7.21 -3.99
CA ARG A 29 8.86 5.81 -4.42
C ARG A 29 8.30 4.81 -3.40
N GLY A 30 8.06 3.58 -3.84
CA GLY A 30 7.55 2.49 -3.00
C GLY A 30 8.39 2.24 -1.73
N ARG A 31 7.73 2.18 -0.57
CA ARG A 31 8.35 1.87 0.73
C ARG A 31 7.44 1.04 1.64
N GLY A 32 8.04 0.29 2.57
CA GLY A 32 7.32 -0.53 3.56
C GLY A 32 6.62 -1.77 2.98
N ILE A 33 5.81 -2.43 3.81
CA ILE A 33 5.19 -3.74 3.54
C ILE A 33 4.30 -3.71 2.29
N LYS A 34 3.40 -2.73 2.20
CA LYS A 34 2.48 -2.61 1.05
C LYS A 34 3.12 -1.95 -0.18
N GLN A 35 4.33 -1.40 -0.06
CA GLN A 35 4.92 -0.48 -1.04
C GLN A 35 4.07 0.79 -1.21
N LEU A 36 3.96 1.59 -0.14
CA LEU A 36 3.33 2.91 -0.16
C LEU A 36 4.04 3.78 -1.21
N THR A 37 3.29 4.30 -2.19
CA THR A 37 3.85 4.96 -3.38
C THR A 37 2.99 6.16 -3.75
N GLY A 38 3.63 7.28 -4.11
CA GLY A 38 2.98 8.49 -4.60
C GLY A 38 2.72 9.55 -3.53
N ARG A 39 2.94 10.82 -3.88
CA ARG A 39 2.75 11.97 -2.99
C ARG A 39 1.39 11.95 -2.30
N SER A 40 0.30 11.69 -3.02
CA SER A 40 -1.05 11.66 -2.45
C SER A 40 -1.17 10.59 -1.36
N ASN A 41 -0.61 9.41 -1.57
CA ASN A 41 -0.65 8.35 -0.55
C ASN A 41 0.24 8.67 0.65
N TYR A 42 1.41 9.28 0.44
CA TYR A 42 2.26 9.74 1.55
C TYR A 42 1.56 10.82 2.39
N ALA A 43 0.90 11.79 1.74
CA ALA A 43 0.16 12.85 2.42
C ALA A 43 -1.01 12.29 3.24
N ASN A 44 -1.83 11.43 2.63
CA ASN A 44 -2.99 10.86 3.33
C ASN A 44 -2.57 9.94 4.47
N PHE A 45 -1.51 9.15 4.29
CA PHE A 45 -0.95 8.35 5.38
C PHE A 45 -0.38 9.22 6.50
N GLN A 46 0.29 10.33 6.19
CA GLN A 46 0.76 11.29 7.19
C GLN A 46 -0.39 11.83 8.04
N SER A 47 -1.47 12.29 7.40
CA SER A 47 -2.66 12.78 8.10
C SER A 47 -3.26 11.71 9.01
N TYR A 48 -3.38 10.47 8.50
CA TYR A 48 -3.84 9.34 9.31
C TYR A 48 -2.91 9.06 10.50
N TYR A 49 -1.61 8.96 10.27
CA TYR A 49 -0.63 8.63 11.29
C TYR A 49 -0.63 9.70 12.40
N ASN A 50 -0.55 10.98 12.03
CA ASN A 50 -0.50 12.09 12.99
C ASN A 50 -1.79 12.22 13.78
N LYS A 51 -2.95 11.97 13.17
CA LYS A 51 -4.25 11.94 13.87
C LYS A 51 -4.28 10.89 14.99
N HIS A 52 -3.64 9.74 14.79
CA HIS A 52 -3.64 8.64 15.77
C HIS A 52 -2.38 8.60 16.65
N ASN A 53 -1.39 9.48 16.40
CA ASN A 53 -0.15 9.58 17.16
C ASN A 53 0.21 11.07 17.41
N PRO A 54 -0.63 11.82 18.15
CA PRO A 54 -0.45 13.26 18.32
C PRO A 54 0.86 13.64 19.02
N ASN A 55 1.40 12.75 19.86
CA ASN A 55 2.66 12.96 20.59
C ASN A 55 3.90 12.51 19.80
N ASP A 56 3.74 11.95 18.61
CA ASP A 56 4.83 11.44 17.78
C ASP A 56 4.57 11.75 16.30
N THR A 57 4.21 12.99 15.97
CA THR A 57 3.89 13.33 14.57
C THR A 57 5.08 13.13 13.62
N LYS A 58 4.76 12.79 12.37
CA LYS A 58 5.73 12.61 11.28
C LYS A 58 5.40 13.56 10.14
N ASP A 59 6.45 13.95 9.44
CA ASP A 59 6.40 14.67 8.17
C ASP A 59 7.04 13.80 7.08
N PHE A 60 6.25 12.86 6.55
CA PHE A 60 6.65 12.01 5.44
C PHE A 60 6.80 12.80 4.12
N LEU A 61 6.24 14.01 4.03
CA LEU A 61 6.33 14.84 2.82
C LEU A 61 7.63 15.59 2.70
N ASN A 62 8.22 16.08 3.80
CA ASN A 62 9.42 16.91 3.74
C ASN A 62 10.62 16.32 4.47
N ASN A 63 10.41 15.54 5.54
CA ASN A 63 11.51 14.95 6.31
C ASN A 63 11.94 13.58 5.74
N GLU A 64 13.23 13.42 5.44
CA GLU A 64 13.77 12.18 4.87
C GLU A 64 13.81 11.03 5.87
N GLU A 65 14.21 11.27 7.11
CA GLU A 65 14.28 10.26 8.16
C GLU A 65 12.88 9.70 8.47
N HIS A 66 11.87 10.56 8.47
CA HIS A 66 10.47 10.10 8.56
C HIS A 66 10.09 9.18 7.39
N ARG A 67 10.52 9.47 6.15
CA ARG A 67 10.30 8.55 5.02
C ARG A 67 11.08 7.24 5.16
N LYS A 68 12.31 7.26 5.69
CA LYS A 68 13.11 6.05 5.95
C LYS A 68 12.49 5.17 7.03
N ALA A 69 11.72 5.75 7.95
CA ALA A 69 10.97 4.96 8.93
C ALA A 69 9.89 4.04 8.30
N LEU A 70 9.42 4.29 7.07
CA LEU A 70 8.43 3.42 6.40
C LEU A 70 8.94 1.98 6.15
N PRO A 71 10.19 1.76 5.71
CA PRO A 71 10.80 0.44 5.70
C PRO A 71 11.47 0.04 7.02
N ASP A 72 12.04 0.99 7.77
CA ASP A 72 12.98 0.67 8.86
C ASP A 72 12.29 0.51 10.23
N ASN A 73 11.08 1.03 10.38
CA ASN A 73 10.29 0.89 11.60
C ASN A 73 9.08 -0.02 11.36
N GLY A 74 9.09 -1.22 11.95
CA GLY A 74 8.04 -2.23 11.76
C GLY A 74 6.62 -1.74 12.09
N LYS A 75 6.46 -0.90 13.12
CA LYS A 75 5.15 -0.30 13.48
C LYS A 75 4.66 0.64 12.38
N ILE A 76 5.51 1.54 11.91
CA ILE A 76 5.14 2.49 10.83
C ILE A 76 4.89 1.74 9.53
N ALA A 77 5.72 0.74 9.21
CA ALA A 77 5.56 -0.13 8.05
C ALA A 77 4.19 -0.83 8.06
N LEU A 78 3.81 -1.45 9.18
CA LEU A 78 2.53 -2.13 9.35
C LEU A 78 1.34 -1.15 9.29
N LEU A 79 1.41 -0.03 10.02
CA LEU A 79 0.36 0.99 10.01
C LEU A 79 0.12 1.56 8.61
N SER A 80 1.17 1.73 7.79
CA SER A 80 1.01 2.19 6.40
C SER A 80 0.24 1.18 5.53
N ALA A 81 0.44 -0.12 5.75
CA ALA A 81 -0.27 -1.17 5.06
C ALA A 81 -1.74 -1.27 5.52
N VAL A 82 -1.97 -1.23 6.84
CA VAL A 82 -3.32 -1.26 7.45
C VAL A 82 -4.14 -0.03 7.04
N TRP A 83 -3.54 1.15 7.08
CA TRP A 83 -4.16 2.38 6.60
C TRP A 83 -4.64 2.22 5.15
N PHE A 84 -3.76 1.77 4.25
CA PHE A 84 -4.13 1.60 2.84
C PHE A 84 -5.27 0.58 2.69
N TRP A 85 -5.20 -0.54 3.41
CA TRP A 85 -6.23 -1.58 3.40
C TRP A 85 -7.60 -1.03 3.81
N ASN A 86 -7.63 -0.20 4.85
CA ASN A 86 -8.86 0.42 5.36
C ASN A 86 -9.37 1.54 4.44
N ASP A 87 -8.49 2.45 4.01
CA ASP A 87 -8.81 3.56 3.10
C ASP A 87 -9.41 3.04 1.79
N LYS A 88 -8.79 1.99 1.22
CA LYS A 88 -9.30 1.33 0.02
C LYS A 88 -10.42 0.33 0.31
N LYS A 89 -10.89 0.19 1.55
CA LYS A 89 -11.97 -0.73 1.92
C LYS A 89 -11.74 -2.14 1.36
N CYS A 90 -10.50 -2.63 1.44
CA CYS A 90 -10.13 -3.95 0.95
C CYS A 90 -10.79 -5.06 1.77
N TYR A 91 -10.99 -4.84 3.07
CA TYR A 91 -11.74 -5.73 3.96
C TYR A 91 -13.13 -6.09 3.40
N LYS A 92 -13.89 -5.12 2.87
CA LYS A 92 -15.21 -5.37 2.25
C LYS A 92 -15.20 -6.37 1.09
N ILE A 93 -14.05 -6.54 0.44
CA ILE A 93 -13.86 -7.56 -0.61
C ILE A 93 -13.45 -8.86 0.04
N ALA A 94 -12.49 -8.82 0.96
CA ALA A 94 -12.02 -10.00 1.70
C ALA A 94 -13.15 -10.70 2.48
N ASP A 95 -14.05 -9.96 3.11
CA ASP A 95 -15.18 -10.48 3.89
C ASP A 95 -16.19 -11.28 3.04
N LYS A 96 -16.12 -11.17 1.71
CA LYS A 96 -16.94 -11.96 0.78
C LYS A 96 -16.30 -13.31 0.41
N GLN A 97 -15.15 -13.62 0.98
CA GLN A 97 -14.44 -14.85 0.70
C GLN A 97 -15.21 -16.06 1.24
N THR A 98 -15.32 -17.07 0.38
CA THR A 98 -15.78 -18.42 0.70
C THR A 98 -14.71 -19.42 0.27
N SER A 99 -14.92 -20.70 0.57
CA SER A 99 -14.06 -21.78 0.07
C SER A 99 -13.95 -21.81 -1.46
N ASN A 100 -14.98 -21.34 -2.18
CA ASN A 100 -15.10 -21.53 -3.63
C ASN A 100 -14.66 -20.31 -4.46
N ASN A 101 -14.38 -19.15 -3.85
CA ASN A 101 -14.09 -17.91 -4.59
C ASN A 101 -12.77 -17.22 -4.23
N ALA A 102 -11.89 -17.86 -3.45
CA ALA A 102 -10.65 -17.25 -2.96
C ALA A 102 -9.79 -16.60 -4.06
N ASN A 103 -9.63 -17.26 -5.21
CA ASN A 103 -8.86 -16.70 -6.34
C ASN A 103 -9.48 -15.41 -6.90
N GLU A 104 -10.81 -15.31 -6.93
CA GLU A 104 -11.53 -14.12 -7.39
C GLU A 104 -11.39 -12.97 -6.38
N ILE A 105 -11.45 -13.28 -5.07
CA ILE A 105 -11.16 -12.30 -4.01
C ILE A 105 -9.74 -11.73 -4.14
N VAL A 106 -8.74 -12.60 -4.28
CA VAL A 106 -7.34 -12.19 -4.48
C VAL A 106 -7.20 -11.34 -5.74
N LYS A 107 -7.89 -11.69 -6.83
CA LYS A 107 -7.90 -10.92 -8.09
C LYS A 107 -8.48 -9.51 -7.91
N GLN A 108 -9.62 -9.39 -7.23
CA GLN A 108 -10.25 -8.09 -6.96
C GLN A 108 -9.37 -7.20 -6.07
N ILE A 109 -8.81 -7.75 -5.00
CA ILE A 109 -7.88 -7.04 -4.12
C ILE A 109 -6.61 -6.63 -4.89
N THR A 110 -6.06 -7.52 -5.72
CA THR A 110 -4.88 -7.23 -6.54
C THR A 110 -5.11 -6.03 -7.45
N LYS A 111 -6.25 -6.00 -8.16
CA LYS A 111 -6.62 -4.84 -9.00
C LYS A 111 -6.70 -3.56 -8.18
N LYS A 112 -7.24 -3.61 -6.97
CA LYS A 112 -7.37 -2.45 -6.09
C LYS A 112 -6.02 -1.95 -5.55
N VAL A 113 -5.11 -2.86 -5.26
CA VAL A 113 -3.77 -2.56 -4.71
C VAL A 113 -2.83 -2.00 -5.77
N ASN A 114 -2.90 -2.54 -7.00
CA ASN A 114 -1.94 -2.28 -8.07
C ASN A 114 -2.51 -1.47 -9.26
N GLY A 115 -3.82 -1.22 -9.33
CA GLY A 115 -4.49 -0.65 -10.51
C GLY A 115 -4.65 -1.64 -11.68
N GLY A 116 -4.22 -2.89 -11.50
CA GLY A 116 -4.22 -3.94 -12.52
C GLY A 116 -3.82 -5.29 -11.91
N TYR A 117 -3.58 -6.30 -12.75
CA TYR A 117 -3.35 -7.68 -12.29
C TYR A 117 -1.87 -8.08 -12.20
N ASN A 118 -0.96 -7.09 -12.22
CA ASN A 118 0.47 -7.34 -12.13
C ASN A 118 0.80 -8.10 -10.82
N GLY A 119 1.42 -9.26 -10.97
CA GLY A 119 1.78 -10.15 -9.86
C GLY A 119 0.64 -11.00 -9.31
N LEU A 120 -0.52 -11.08 -9.98
CA LEU A 120 -1.69 -11.86 -9.52
C LEU A 120 -1.33 -13.32 -9.23
N ASP A 121 -0.66 -14.02 -10.15
CA ASP A 121 -0.27 -15.42 -9.96
C ASP A 121 0.54 -15.63 -8.66
N LYS A 122 1.54 -14.79 -8.44
CA LYS A 122 2.35 -14.82 -7.21
C LYS A 122 1.49 -14.55 -5.97
N ARG A 123 0.57 -13.58 -6.02
CA ARG A 123 -0.32 -13.26 -4.89
C ARG A 123 -1.27 -14.42 -4.58
N THR A 124 -1.85 -15.06 -5.59
CA THR A 124 -2.69 -16.24 -5.44
C THR A 124 -1.92 -17.40 -4.80
N LYS A 125 -0.72 -17.70 -5.30
CA LYS A 125 0.15 -18.75 -4.72
C LYS A 125 0.49 -18.48 -3.25
N GLN A 126 0.83 -17.24 -2.90
CA GLN A 126 1.13 -16.88 -1.50
C GLN A 126 -0.10 -16.94 -0.60
N HIS A 127 -1.26 -16.50 -1.08
CA HIS A 127 -2.52 -16.64 -0.34
C HIS A 127 -2.82 -18.10 -0.02
N THR A 128 -2.75 -18.98 -1.02
CA THR A 128 -2.96 -20.43 -0.82
C THR A 128 -1.94 -21.03 0.14
N ARG A 129 -0.65 -20.67 0.01
CA ARG A 129 0.40 -21.15 0.92
C ARG A 129 0.13 -20.75 2.37
N ILE A 130 -0.20 -19.48 2.62
CA ILE A 130 -0.46 -18.96 3.96
C ILE A 130 -1.71 -19.62 4.56
N LYS A 131 -2.78 -19.75 3.76
CA LYS A 131 -4.02 -20.41 4.18
C LYS A 131 -3.78 -21.87 4.57
N ASN A 132 -3.06 -22.64 3.75
CA ASN A 132 -2.81 -24.06 4.00
C ASN A 132 -1.81 -24.32 5.14
N ALA A 133 -0.98 -23.33 5.46
CA ALA A 133 -0.05 -23.41 6.57
C ALA A 133 -0.69 -23.04 7.92
N ASN A 134 -1.99 -22.71 7.94
CA ASN A 134 -2.76 -22.35 9.13
C ASN A 134 -2.08 -21.30 10.02
N ILE A 135 -1.31 -20.39 9.41
CA ILE A 135 -0.44 -19.41 10.09
C ILE A 135 -1.24 -18.49 11.04
N PHE A 136 -2.54 -18.34 10.79
CA PHE A 136 -3.40 -17.44 11.53
C PHE A 136 -4.57 -18.16 12.24
N GLU A 137 -4.57 -19.49 12.35
CA GLU A 137 -5.63 -20.19 13.10
C GLU A 137 -5.48 -20.03 14.62
N ASP A 138 -4.29 -19.69 15.10
CA ASP A 138 -3.99 -19.51 16.53
C ASP A 138 -4.25 -18.08 17.07
N PHE A 139 -4.81 -17.18 16.24
CA PHE A 139 -5.14 -15.78 16.60
C PHE A 139 -6.63 -15.49 16.42
#